data_AF-A0A6G3ZNG5-F1
#
_entry.id   AF-A0A6G3ZNG5-F1
#
_cell.length_a   1.000
_cell.length_b   1.000
_cell.length_c   1.000
_cell.angle_alpha   90.00
_cell.angle_beta   90.00
_cell.angle_gamma   90.00
#
_symmetry.space_group_name_H-M   'P 1'
#
loop_
_entity.id
_entity.type
_entity.pdbx_description
1 polymer ?
#
loop_
_entity_poly.entity_id
_entity_poly.type
_entity_poly.pdbx_seq_one_letter_code
_entity_poly.pdbx_strand_id
1 'polypeptide(L)'
;MAVRNGDLTEKWCEYVYRDRDESVRRFVENYPDERALSVSCDRFGHDYRFVRPLLSNPDEALRAGKAALSRFLSGESDRDLRDVYLRISDLPAESEVALSDLRATHLNSLHTMRGVVAETGPLRPKVVRAGFRCAKCEAVTRHVAQSGREFRTNAKCPRCSSVGYLSFAPEASEYVDAQEVTVRDPAGGDGLPVLLEHDLTGTVSEGDEVRIVGVPRASRADDSAVGDMWVESVSMECLTGADP
;
A
#
# COMPACT_ATOMS: atom_id res chain seq x y z
N MET A 1 -21.20 0.54 -14.25
CA MET A 1 -20.24 -0.13 -15.15
C MET A 1 -18.92 -0.18 -14.44
N ALA A 2 -18.35 -1.37 -14.20
CA ALA A 2 -17.01 -1.49 -13.63
C ALA A 2 -16.01 -0.84 -14.59
N VAL A 3 -15.22 0.11 -14.08
CA VAL A 3 -14.12 0.74 -14.83
C VAL A 3 -13.08 -0.34 -15.10
N ARG A 4 -12.60 -0.48 -16.35
CA ARG A 4 -11.61 -1.51 -16.67
C ARG A 4 -10.25 -1.07 -16.14
N ASN A 5 -9.40 -2.02 -15.73
CA ASN A 5 -8.02 -1.74 -15.31
C ASN A 5 -7.21 -0.94 -16.37
N GLY A 6 -7.50 -1.14 -17.66
CA GLY A 6 -6.93 -0.34 -18.75
C GLY A 6 -7.26 1.15 -18.64
N ASP A 7 -8.52 1.46 -18.33
CA ASP A 7 -9.01 2.84 -18.18
C ASP A 7 -8.33 3.53 -16.99
N LEU A 8 -8.16 2.82 -15.85
CA LEU A 8 -7.46 3.35 -14.68
C LEU A 8 -5.98 3.64 -14.98
N THR A 9 -5.34 2.75 -15.73
CA THR A 9 -3.93 2.93 -16.14
C THR A 9 -3.77 4.20 -16.99
N GLU A 10 -4.69 4.44 -17.94
CA GLU A 10 -4.69 5.66 -18.75
C GLU A 10 -4.92 6.92 -17.91
N LYS A 11 -5.82 6.86 -16.92
CA LYS A 11 -6.06 7.97 -15.99
C LYS A 11 -4.85 8.32 -15.11
N TRP A 12 -4.11 7.31 -14.64
CA TRP A 12 -2.83 7.55 -13.95
C TRP A 12 -1.81 8.24 -14.84
N CYS A 13 -1.68 7.80 -16.10
CA CYS A 13 -0.83 8.48 -17.07
C CYS A 13 -1.27 9.93 -17.28
N GLU A 14 -2.57 10.17 -17.46
CA GLU A 14 -3.15 11.49 -17.67
C GLU A 14 -2.88 12.46 -16.52
N TYR A 15 -3.16 12.07 -15.27
CA TYR A 15 -3.14 12.99 -14.13
C TYR A 15 -1.80 13.11 -13.42
N VAL A 16 -0.94 12.08 -13.51
CA VAL A 16 0.28 12.02 -12.69
C VAL A 16 1.52 12.05 -13.56
N TYR A 17 1.57 11.25 -14.63
CA TYR A 17 2.82 11.04 -15.35
C TYR A 17 2.99 11.89 -16.62
N ARG A 18 1.89 12.36 -17.23
CA ARG A 18 1.90 13.09 -18.52
C ARG A 18 2.76 14.35 -18.47
N ASP A 19 2.56 15.17 -17.43
CA ASP A 19 3.16 16.51 -17.37
C ASP A 19 4.57 16.52 -16.77
N ARG A 20 5.07 15.37 -16.28
CA ARG A 20 6.39 15.22 -15.64
C ARG A 20 6.66 16.33 -14.61
N ASP A 21 5.68 16.58 -13.76
CA ASP A 21 5.90 17.49 -12.64
C ASP A 21 7.15 17.10 -11.85
N GLU A 22 7.73 18.08 -11.17
CA GLU A 22 9.02 17.96 -10.49
C GLU A 22 9.10 16.74 -9.57
N SER A 23 8.00 16.38 -8.89
CA SER A 23 7.93 15.20 -8.02
C SER A 23 8.15 13.88 -8.77
N VAL A 24 7.52 13.71 -9.95
CA VAL A 24 7.68 12.51 -10.77
C VAL A 24 9.07 12.45 -11.36
N ARG A 25 9.58 13.57 -11.88
CA ARG A 25 10.94 13.61 -12.43
C ARG A 25 11.99 13.25 -11.38
N ARG A 26 11.91 13.89 -10.20
CA ARG A 26 12.81 13.60 -9.07
C ARG A 26 12.75 12.14 -8.67
N PHE A 27 11.54 11.59 -8.52
CA PHE A 27 11.36 10.19 -8.17
C PHE A 27 12.03 9.25 -9.18
N VAL A 28 11.87 9.52 -10.48
CA VAL A 28 12.46 8.72 -11.55
C VAL A 28 13.99 8.78 -11.56
N GLU A 29 14.54 9.98 -11.36
CA GLU A 29 16.00 10.21 -11.30
C GLU A 29 16.63 9.49 -10.10
N ASN A 30 15.94 9.44 -8.96
CA ASN A 30 16.43 8.85 -7.71
C ASN A 30 16.09 7.36 -7.57
N TYR A 31 15.30 6.75 -8.47
CA TYR A 31 14.98 5.33 -8.39
C TYR A 31 16.20 4.46 -8.76
N PRO A 32 16.57 3.44 -7.95
CA PRO A 32 15.75 2.75 -6.94
C PRO A 32 15.96 3.19 -5.48
N ASP A 33 16.76 4.22 -5.21
CA ASP A 33 17.04 4.68 -3.84
C ASP A 33 15.78 5.31 -3.20
N GLU A 34 15.06 6.14 -3.96
CA GLU A 34 13.71 6.58 -3.60
C GLU A 34 12.67 5.63 -4.21
N ARG A 35 11.85 5.00 -3.35
CA ARG A 35 10.79 4.06 -3.78
C ARG A 35 9.37 4.54 -3.49
N ALA A 36 9.20 5.72 -2.89
CA ALA A 36 7.91 6.32 -2.60
C ALA A 36 7.65 7.56 -3.46
N LEU A 37 6.50 7.60 -4.13
CA LEU A 37 6.03 8.74 -4.90
C LEU A 37 4.75 9.29 -4.24
N SER A 38 4.83 10.52 -3.74
CA SER A 38 3.69 11.24 -3.18
C SER A 38 2.79 11.81 -4.27
N VAL A 39 1.48 11.56 -4.15
CA VAL A 39 0.46 12.01 -5.10
C VAL A 39 -0.73 12.56 -4.31
N SER A 40 -0.98 13.86 -4.46
CA SER A 40 -2.19 14.50 -3.91
C SER A 40 -3.40 14.14 -4.77
N CYS A 41 -4.51 13.76 -4.13
CA CYS A 41 -5.76 13.42 -4.79
C CYS A 41 -6.44 14.65 -5.44
N ASP A 42 -6.08 15.87 -5.02
CA ASP A 42 -6.56 17.12 -5.63
C ASP A 42 -6.22 17.19 -7.14
N ARG A 43 -5.14 16.54 -7.56
CA ARG A 43 -4.72 16.44 -8.97
C ARG A 43 -5.77 15.79 -9.87
N PHE A 44 -6.64 14.94 -9.32
CA PHE A 44 -7.66 14.22 -10.07
C PHE A 44 -8.94 15.06 -10.28
N GLY A 45 -9.07 16.19 -9.57
CA GLY A 45 -10.25 17.04 -9.58
C GLY A 45 -11.53 16.27 -9.27
N HIS A 46 -12.61 16.61 -9.97
CA HIS A 46 -13.91 15.94 -9.83
C HIS A 46 -14.11 14.77 -10.82
N ASP A 47 -13.05 14.15 -11.34
CA ASP A 47 -13.23 12.95 -12.18
C ASP A 47 -13.65 11.75 -11.32
N TYR A 48 -14.95 11.66 -11.06
CA TYR A 48 -15.55 10.54 -10.33
C TYR A 48 -15.35 9.19 -11.01
N ARG A 49 -14.96 9.13 -12.30
CA ARG A 49 -14.61 7.87 -12.96
C ARG A 49 -13.26 7.33 -12.50
N PHE A 50 -12.42 8.16 -11.89
CA PHE A 50 -11.15 7.76 -11.29
C PHE A 50 -11.19 7.80 -9.76
N VAL A 51 -11.68 8.89 -9.17
CA VAL A 51 -11.71 9.07 -7.71
C VAL A 51 -12.58 8.01 -7.02
N ARG A 52 -13.76 7.66 -7.58
CA ARG A 52 -14.60 6.62 -6.96
C ARG A 52 -13.93 5.25 -6.95
N PRO A 53 -13.38 4.73 -8.07
CA PRO A 53 -12.60 3.50 -8.04
C PRO A 53 -11.38 3.55 -7.09
N LEU A 54 -10.68 4.69 -7.02
CA LEU A 54 -9.56 4.86 -6.08
C LEU A 54 -10.00 4.68 -4.63
N LEU A 55 -11.15 5.25 -4.26
CA LEU A 55 -11.69 5.12 -2.91
C LEU A 55 -12.30 3.74 -2.64
N SER A 56 -13.06 3.16 -3.58
CA SER A 56 -13.82 1.93 -3.34
C SER A 56 -13.06 0.64 -3.65
N ASN A 57 -11.99 0.71 -4.43
CA ASN A 57 -11.12 -0.43 -4.78
C ASN A 57 -9.66 0.04 -4.93
N PRO A 58 -9.06 0.54 -3.84
CA PRO A 58 -7.71 1.12 -3.84
C PRO A 58 -6.65 0.12 -4.32
N ASP A 59 -6.80 -1.17 -4.01
CA ASP A 59 -5.85 -2.20 -4.43
C ASP A 59 -5.71 -2.29 -5.96
N GLU A 60 -6.83 -2.20 -6.68
CA GLU A 60 -6.83 -2.17 -8.14
C GLU A 60 -6.35 -0.84 -8.70
N ALA A 61 -6.82 0.27 -8.14
CA ALA A 61 -6.42 1.59 -8.58
C ALA A 61 -4.91 1.82 -8.41
N LEU A 62 -4.34 1.49 -7.26
CA LEU A 62 -2.90 1.63 -7.00
C LEU A 62 -2.06 0.67 -7.86
N ARG A 63 -2.54 -0.55 -8.10
CA ARG A 63 -1.88 -1.49 -9.04
C ARG A 63 -1.87 -0.94 -10.46
N ALA A 64 -2.97 -0.35 -10.92
CA ALA A 64 -3.02 0.33 -12.22
C ALA A 64 -2.03 1.49 -12.29
N GLY A 65 -1.86 2.23 -11.19
CA GLY A 65 -0.88 3.33 -11.10
C GLY A 65 0.57 2.87 -11.22
N LYS A 66 0.93 1.75 -10.58
CA LYS A 66 2.26 1.14 -10.73
C LYS A 66 2.50 0.62 -12.16
N ALA A 67 1.47 0.04 -12.77
CA ALA A 67 1.53 -0.42 -14.17
C ALA A 67 1.69 0.77 -15.15
N ALA A 68 0.99 1.87 -14.91
CA ALA A 68 1.12 3.11 -15.67
C ALA A 68 2.54 3.70 -15.57
N LEU A 69 3.08 3.78 -14.36
CA LEU A 69 4.46 4.22 -14.13
C LEU A 69 5.49 3.35 -14.87
N SER A 70 5.30 2.02 -14.81
CA SER A 70 6.19 1.08 -15.51
C SER A 70 6.16 1.31 -17.03
N ARG A 71 4.97 1.50 -17.62
CA ARG A 71 4.82 1.83 -19.06
C ARG A 71 5.50 3.14 -19.42
N PHE A 72 5.35 4.14 -18.56
CA PHE A 72 5.95 5.46 -18.75
C PHE A 72 7.48 5.42 -18.78
N LEU A 73 8.09 4.52 -18.00
CA LEU A 73 9.54 4.41 -17.83
C LEU A 73 10.21 3.37 -18.72
N SER A 74 9.44 2.53 -19.42
CA SER A 74 9.92 1.46 -20.31
C SER A 74 10.78 1.94 -21.49
N GLY A 75 10.91 3.27 -21.71
CA GLY A 75 11.82 3.85 -22.70
C GLY A 75 13.24 4.17 -22.20
N GLU A 76 13.46 4.24 -20.88
CA GLU A 76 14.70 4.80 -20.31
C GLU A 76 15.56 3.79 -19.54
N SER A 77 15.03 2.61 -19.16
CA SER A 77 15.83 1.52 -18.57
C SER A 77 14.99 0.25 -18.31
N ASP A 78 15.62 -0.92 -18.34
CA ASP A 78 15.06 -2.23 -17.93
C ASP A 78 14.92 -2.34 -16.39
N ARG A 79 14.49 -1.26 -15.74
CA ARG A 79 14.32 -1.18 -14.28
C ARG A 79 12.94 -1.69 -13.92
N ASP A 80 12.89 -2.82 -13.20
CA ASP A 80 11.65 -3.35 -12.62
C ASP A 80 11.14 -2.41 -11.51
N LEU A 81 10.22 -1.50 -11.85
CA LEU A 81 9.57 -0.52 -10.95
C LEU A 81 8.49 -1.15 -10.07
N ARG A 82 8.73 -2.37 -9.63
CA ARG A 82 7.70 -3.23 -9.07
C ARG A 82 7.52 -3.07 -7.56
N ASP A 83 8.42 -2.33 -6.91
CA ASP A 83 8.42 -2.07 -5.46
C ASP A 83 8.16 -0.59 -5.12
N VAL A 84 7.45 0.11 -6.01
CA VAL A 84 7.06 1.50 -5.80
C VAL A 84 5.87 1.60 -4.84
N TYR A 85 5.95 2.54 -3.91
CA TYR A 85 4.87 2.98 -3.03
C TYR A 85 4.26 4.26 -3.59
N LEU A 86 2.98 4.20 -3.98
CA LEU A 86 2.21 5.39 -4.34
C LEU A 86 1.54 5.92 -3.06
N ARG A 87 2.06 7.03 -2.53
CA ARG A 87 1.59 7.65 -1.29
C ARG A 87 0.50 8.66 -1.61
N ILE A 88 -0.76 8.27 -1.44
CA ILE A 88 -1.92 9.12 -1.76
C ILE A 88 -2.26 10.03 -0.58
N SER A 89 -2.45 11.32 -0.84
CA SER A 89 -2.82 12.35 0.15
C SER A 89 -4.05 13.13 -0.31
N ASP A 90 -4.58 14.00 0.55
CA ASP A 90 -5.66 14.95 0.25
C ASP A 90 -6.92 14.32 -0.34
N LEU A 91 -7.35 13.18 0.22
CA LEU A 91 -8.60 12.56 -0.22
C LEU A 91 -9.80 13.49 0.02
N PRO A 92 -10.91 13.33 -0.75
CA PRO A 92 -12.13 14.09 -0.53
C PRO A 92 -12.62 13.96 0.91
N ALA A 93 -13.16 15.05 1.47
CA ALA A 93 -13.59 15.11 2.87
C ALA A 93 -14.64 14.04 3.23
N GLU A 94 -15.44 13.59 2.26
CA GLU A 94 -16.43 12.52 2.46
C GLU A 94 -15.80 11.13 2.71
N SER A 95 -14.49 10.99 2.50
CA SER A 95 -13.74 9.77 2.81
C SER A 95 -13.14 9.78 4.22
N GLU A 96 -13.26 10.88 4.97
CA GLU A 96 -12.82 10.96 6.36
C GLU A 96 -13.72 10.11 7.27
N VAL A 97 -13.10 9.29 8.11
CA VAL A 97 -13.79 8.44 9.10
C VAL A 97 -13.00 8.48 10.40
N ALA A 98 -13.69 8.72 11.52
CA ALA A 98 -13.09 8.64 12.85
C ALA A 98 -12.68 7.20 13.17
N LEU A 99 -11.59 7.00 13.91
CA LEU A 99 -11.09 5.65 14.22
C LEU A 99 -12.13 4.85 15.02
N SER A 100 -12.85 5.53 15.94
CA SER A 100 -13.95 4.93 16.72
C SER A 100 -15.17 4.54 15.89
N ASP A 101 -15.32 5.10 14.70
CA ASP A 101 -16.47 4.91 13.81
C ASP A 101 -16.21 3.87 12.72
N LEU A 102 -15.03 3.26 12.70
CA LEU A 102 -14.71 2.19 11.74
C LEU A 102 -15.62 0.96 11.97
N ARG A 103 -16.16 0.43 10.87
CA ARG A 103 -17.13 -0.67 10.83
C ARG A 103 -16.85 -1.54 9.61
N ALA A 104 -17.52 -2.69 9.54
CA ALA A 104 -17.39 -3.61 8.40
C ALA A 104 -17.67 -2.96 7.03
N THR A 105 -18.51 -1.92 6.97
CA THR A 105 -18.81 -1.14 5.76
C THR A 105 -17.61 -0.34 5.22
N HIS A 106 -16.63 -0.05 6.07
CA HIS A 106 -15.41 0.70 5.71
C HIS A 106 -14.26 -0.23 5.25
N LEU A 107 -14.43 -1.56 5.35
CA LEU A 107 -13.39 -2.50 4.96
C LEU A 107 -13.09 -2.42 3.46
N ASN A 108 -11.81 -2.57 3.13
CA ASN A 108 -11.28 -2.60 1.76
C ASN A 108 -11.50 -1.34 0.93
N SER A 109 -11.92 -0.24 1.57
CA SER A 109 -12.02 1.09 0.96
C SER A 109 -10.96 2.02 1.54
N LEU A 110 -10.57 3.04 0.78
CA LEU A 110 -9.57 4.01 1.17
C LEU A 110 -10.24 5.12 1.99
N HIS A 111 -9.68 5.40 3.16
CA HIS A 111 -10.19 6.39 4.09
C HIS A 111 -9.07 7.28 4.62
N THR A 112 -9.42 8.51 4.96
CA THR A 112 -8.58 9.38 5.79
C THR A 112 -9.03 9.23 7.25
N MET A 113 -8.07 8.99 8.14
CA MET A 113 -8.29 8.85 9.58
C MET A 113 -7.34 9.77 10.32
N ARG A 114 -7.76 10.29 11.47
CA ARG A 114 -6.93 11.08 12.38
C ARG A 114 -6.85 10.39 13.73
N GLY A 115 -5.70 10.46 14.38
CA GLY A 115 -5.50 9.83 15.66
C GLY A 115 -4.21 10.22 16.35
N VAL A 116 -4.03 9.67 17.55
CA VAL A 116 -2.83 9.84 18.36
C VAL A 116 -2.11 8.50 18.45
N VAL A 117 -0.80 8.50 18.19
CA VAL A 117 0.04 7.31 18.32
C VAL A 117 0.14 6.94 19.78
N ALA A 118 -0.25 5.70 20.04
CA ALA A 118 -0.59 5.20 21.34
C ALA A 118 0.45 4.21 21.88
N GLU A 119 1.09 3.49 20.97
CA GLU A 119 2.22 2.58 21.18
C GLU A 119 2.95 2.41 19.85
N THR A 120 4.28 2.30 19.91
CA THR A 120 5.11 1.99 18.73
C THR A 120 5.75 0.61 18.85
N GLY A 121 5.44 -0.28 17.90
CA GLY A 121 6.07 -1.60 17.83
C GLY A 121 7.50 -1.56 17.30
N PRO A 122 8.27 -2.65 17.44
CA PRO A 122 9.62 -2.73 16.89
C PRO A 122 9.60 -2.83 15.36
N LEU A 123 10.67 -2.35 14.72
CA LEU A 123 10.92 -2.56 13.29
C LEU A 123 11.12 -4.05 13.00
N ARG A 124 10.44 -4.56 11.97
CA ARG A 124 10.52 -5.95 11.52
C ARG A 124 10.65 -6.02 10.00
N PRO A 125 11.45 -6.95 9.45
CA PRO A 125 11.50 -7.15 8.01
C PRO A 125 10.20 -7.82 7.53
N LYS A 126 9.54 -7.20 6.55
CA LYS A 126 8.37 -7.74 5.86
C LYS A 126 8.74 -8.12 4.43
N VAL A 127 8.38 -9.34 4.01
CA VAL A 127 8.50 -9.76 2.61
C VAL A 127 7.51 -8.94 1.76
N VAL A 128 7.99 -8.26 0.72
CA VAL A 128 7.13 -7.56 -0.26
C VAL A 128 7.06 -8.31 -1.58
N ARG A 129 8.08 -9.11 -1.88
CA ARG A 129 8.09 -10.05 -3.00
C ARG A 129 8.66 -11.38 -2.55
N ALA A 130 7.81 -12.39 -2.51
CA ALA A 130 8.22 -13.72 -2.13
C ALA A 130 8.83 -14.45 -3.33
N GLY A 131 10.07 -14.92 -3.15
CA GLY A 131 10.70 -15.91 -4.00
C GLY A 131 10.21 -17.31 -3.62
N PHE A 132 9.96 -18.15 -4.62
CA PHE A 132 9.60 -19.56 -4.42
C PHE A 132 10.48 -20.47 -5.25
N ARG A 133 11.02 -21.54 -4.63
CA ARG A 133 11.77 -22.60 -5.30
C ARG A 133 10.86 -23.81 -5.54
N CYS A 134 10.80 -24.26 -6.79
CA CYS A 134 10.08 -25.47 -7.18
C CYS A 134 10.97 -26.70 -7.02
N ALA A 135 10.59 -27.67 -6.18
CA ALA A 135 11.35 -28.91 -6.00
C ALA A 135 11.32 -29.85 -7.22
N LYS A 136 10.40 -29.66 -8.17
CA LYS A 136 10.30 -30.51 -9.38
C LYS A 136 11.19 -30.04 -10.53
N CYS A 137 11.24 -28.74 -10.80
CA CYS A 137 11.99 -28.17 -11.93
C CYS A 137 13.12 -27.22 -11.50
N GLU A 138 13.37 -27.14 -10.20
CA GLU A 138 14.42 -26.35 -9.53
C GLU A 138 14.37 -24.84 -9.81
N ALA A 139 13.34 -24.38 -10.53
CA ALA A 139 13.17 -22.97 -10.85
C ALA A 139 12.88 -22.15 -9.58
N VAL A 140 13.53 -20.99 -9.50
CA VAL A 140 13.21 -19.95 -8.51
C VAL A 140 12.41 -18.86 -9.21
N THR A 141 11.17 -18.64 -8.76
CA THR A 141 10.26 -17.62 -9.31
C THR A 141 10.07 -16.47 -8.33
N ARG A 142 10.14 -15.23 -8.82
CA ARG A 142 9.97 -13.98 -8.04
C ARG A 142 8.77 -13.18 -8.54
N HIS A 143 7.56 -13.69 -8.32
CA HIS A 143 6.36 -13.13 -8.98
C HIS A 143 5.18 -12.88 -8.05
N VAL A 144 5.28 -13.17 -6.75
CA VAL A 144 4.14 -13.03 -5.84
C VAL A 144 4.35 -11.82 -4.94
N ALA A 145 3.72 -10.71 -5.32
CA ALA A 145 3.63 -9.53 -4.46
C ALA A 145 2.87 -9.88 -3.17
N GLN A 146 3.43 -9.45 -2.03
CA GLN A 146 2.91 -9.69 -0.70
C GLN A 146 2.30 -8.39 -0.16
N SER A 147 1.05 -8.12 -0.54
CA SER A 147 0.24 -7.02 0.00
C SER A 147 -0.35 -7.41 1.36
N GLY A 148 -0.45 -6.47 2.30
CA GLY A 148 -1.02 -6.69 3.62
C GLY A 148 -0.20 -7.63 4.52
N ARG A 149 -0.87 -8.26 5.49
CA ARG A 149 -0.26 -9.10 6.53
C ARG A 149 -0.16 -10.59 6.18
N GLU A 150 -1.00 -11.06 5.28
CA GLU A 150 -1.10 -12.48 4.97
C GLU A 150 -0.03 -12.91 3.95
N PHE A 151 0.69 -13.98 4.28
CA PHE A 151 1.65 -14.57 3.37
C PHE A 151 0.93 -15.33 2.24
N ARG A 152 1.14 -14.90 1.01
CA ARG A 152 0.53 -15.47 -0.19
C ARG A 152 1.51 -16.35 -0.95
N THR A 153 1.03 -17.50 -1.42
CA THR A 153 1.78 -18.40 -2.31
C THR A 153 0.95 -18.80 -3.52
N ASN A 154 1.63 -19.21 -4.59
CA ASN A 154 0.96 -19.78 -5.75
C ASN A 154 0.68 -21.26 -5.50
N ALA A 155 -0.53 -21.73 -5.80
CA ALA A 155 -0.85 -23.15 -5.72
C ALA A 155 -0.05 -24.00 -6.74
N LYS A 156 0.35 -23.41 -7.86
CA LYS A 156 1.04 -24.06 -8.98
C LYS A 156 2.35 -23.36 -9.31
N CYS A 157 3.38 -24.14 -9.62
CA CYS A 157 4.62 -23.60 -10.18
C CYS A 157 4.34 -22.90 -11.52
N PRO A 158 4.69 -21.61 -11.69
CA PRO A 158 4.47 -20.90 -12.95
C PRO A 158 5.22 -21.48 -14.15
N ARG A 159 6.29 -22.24 -13.92
CA ARG A 159 7.17 -22.78 -14.97
C ARG A 159 6.77 -24.17 -15.46
N CYS A 160 6.47 -25.09 -14.56
CA CYS A 160 6.19 -26.50 -14.89
C CYS A 160 4.80 -26.97 -14.44
N SER A 161 3.98 -26.06 -13.92
CA SER A 161 2.59 -26.31 -13.49
C SER A 161 2.41 -27.35 -12.39
N SER A 162 3.49 -27.77 -11.71
CA SER A 162 3.41 -28.70 -10.58
C SER A 162 2.73 -28.05 -9.38
N VAL A 163 1.83 -28.79 -8.73
CA VAL A 163 1.08 -28.37 -7.54
C VAL A 163 1.79 -28.86 -6.28
N GLY A 164 1.95 -28.00 -5.27
CA GLY A 164 2.48 -28.40 -3.95
C GLY A 164 3.99 -28.58 -3.85
N TYR A 165 4.75 -28.27 -4.90
CA TYR A 165 6.23 -28.36 -4.92
C TYR A 165 6.93 -27.02 -4.67
N LEU A 166 6.19 -25.95 -4.38
CA LEU A 166 6.76 -24.63 -4.11
C LEU A 166 7.13 -24.49 -2.64
N SER A 167 8.37 -24.11 -2.39
CA SER A 167 8.89 -23.75 -1.06
C SER A 167 9.32 -22.30 -1.07
N PHE A 168 9.09 -21.59 0.04
CA PHE A 168 9.56 -20.22 0.19
C PHE A 168 11.10 -20.18 0.11
N ALA A 169 11.65 -19.23 -0.63
CA ALA A 169 13.07 -19.02 -0.82
C ALA A 169 13.47 -17.66 -0.22
N PRO A 170 13.86 -17.60 1.08
CA PRO A 170 14.14 -16.35 1.77
C PRO A 170 15.21 -15.50 1.07
N GLU A 171 16.30 -16.14 0.61
CA GLU A 171 17.43 -15.50 -0.08
C GLU A 171 17.07 -14.94 -1.46
N ALA A 172 15.98 -15.42 -2.05
CA ALA A 172 15.50 -14.95 -3.34
C ALA A 172 14.34 -13.96 -3.22
N SER A 173 13.97 -13.58 -2.00
CA SER A 173 12.86 -12.68 -1.68
C SER A 173 13.34 -11.27 -1.40
N GLU A 174 12.44 -10.31 -1.55
CA GLU A 174 12.71 -8.89 -1.28
C GLU A 174 11.93 -8.45 -0.03
N TYR A 175 12.56 -7.60 0.77
CA TYR A 175 12.06 -7.16 2.07
C TYR A 175 12.06 -5.64 2.17
N VAL A 176 11.16 -5.12 2.99
CA VAL A 176 11.15 -3.74 3.48
C VAL A 176 11.01 -3.76 4.99
N ASP A 177 11.38 -2.66 5.63
CA ASP A 177 11.02 -2.44 7.03
C ASP A 177 9.52 -2.27 7.15
N ALA A 178 8.94 -2.90 8.17
CA ALA A 178 7.57 -2.73 8.57
C ALA A 178 7.50 -2.49 10.08
N GLN A 179 6.53 -1.69 10.49
CA GLN A 179 6.30 -1.34 11.88
C GLN A 179 4.79 -1.33 12.12
N GLU A 180 4.35 -2.01 13.16
CA GLU A 180 2.98 -1.86 13.64
C GLU A 180 2.97 -0.79 14.73
N VAL A 181 2.09 0.19 14.58
CA VAL A 181 1.81 1.21 15.60
C VAL A 181 0.35 1.10 16.00
N THR A 182 0.06 1.33 17.27
CA THR A 182 -1.33 1.47 17.72
C THR A 182 -1.72 2.93 17.66
N VAL A 183 -2.86 3.24 17.07
CA VAL A 183 -3.37 4.61 16.95
C VAL A 183 -4.75 4.67 17.59
N ARG A 184 -4.96 5.63 18.49
CA ARG A 184 -6.23 5.83 19.19
C ARG A 184 -6.92 7.08 18.66
N ASP A 185 -8.24 7.11 18.74
CA ASP A 185 -9.00 8.33 18.48
C ASP A 185 -8.64 9.41 19.51
N PRO A 186 -8.50 10.71 19.15
CA PRO A 186 -8.20 11.76 20.11
C PRO A 186 -9.29 11.94 21.18
N ALA A 187 -10.53 11.56 20.86
CA ALA A 187 -11.63 11.54 21.84
C ALA A 187 -11.53 10.37 22.84
N GLY A 188 -10.53 9.50 22.70
CA GLY A 188 -10.34 8.29 23.49
C GLY A 188 -10.98 7.05 22.85
N GLY A 189 -10.80 5.90 23.48
CA GLY A 189 -11.28 4.61 23.00
C GLY A 189 -10.15 3.60 22.75
N ASP A 190 -10.53 2.45 22.21
CA ASP A 190 -9.60 1.37 21.92
C ASP A 190 -8.67 1.76 20.76
N GLY A 191 -7.41 1.34 20.87
CA GLY A 191 -6.41 1.57 19.84
C GLY A 191 -6.58 0.61 18.67
N LEU A 192 -6.37 1.12 17.47
CA LEU A 192 -6.39 0.33 16.24
C LEU A 192 -4.96 0.09 15.74
N PRO A 193 -4.58 -1.15 15.39
CA PRO A 193 -3.29 -1.43 14.78
C PRO A 193 -3.21 -0.83 13.37
N VAL A 194 -2.14 -0.07 13.11
CA VAL A 194 -1.81 0.51 11.80
C VAL A 194 -0.47 -0.07 11.37
N LEU A 195 -0.43 -0.67 10.18
CA LEU A 195 0.79 -1.20 9.58
C LEU A 195 1.47 -0.11 8.75
N LEU A 196 2.63 0.35 9.19
CA LEU A 196 3.53 1.26 8.47
C LEU A 196 4.58 0.41 7.73
N GLU A 197 4.88 0.79 6.49
CA GLU A 197 5.85 0.07 5.64
C GLU A 197 6.78 1.06 4.95
N HIS A 198 8.02 0.62 4.73
CA HIS A 198 9.03 1.36 4.00
C HIS A 198 9.31 2.73 4.65
N ASP A 199 9.14 3.82 3.90
CA ASP A 199 9.41 5.21 4.28
C ASP A 199 8.55 5.72 5.43
N LEU A 200 7.44 5.05 5.77
CA LEU A 200 6.60 5.43 6.90
C LEU A 200 7.12 4.87 8.24
N THR A 201 8.02 3.90 8.22
CA THR A 201 8.52 3.27 9.46
C THR A 201 9.49 4.19 10.20
N GLY A 202 9.44 4.18 11.53
CA GLY A 202 10.32 5.00 12.37
C GLY A 202 10.07 6.50 12.31
N THR A 203 8.95 6.94 11.70
CA THR A 203 8.63 8.36 11.49
C THR A 203 7.77 8.97 12.61
N VAL A 204 7.28 8.15 13.55
CA VAL A 204 6.38 8.56 14.63
C VAL A 204 6.80 7.99 15.97
N SER A 205 6.44 8.70 17.04
CA SER A 205 6.64 8.36 18.43
C SER A 205 5.33 8.35 19.20
N GLU A 206 5.32 7.78 20.40
CA GLU A 206 4.16 7.82 21.28
C GLU A 206 3.75 9.27 21.61
N GLY A 207 2.47 9.56 21.48
CA GLY A 207 1.91 10.90 21.67
C GLY A 207 1.78 11.74 20.40
N ASP A 208 2.37 11.32 19.28
CA ASP A 208 2.27 12.06 18.02
C ASP A 208 0.85 12.03 17.45
N GLU A 209 0.35 13.18 17.02
CA GLU A 209 -0.87 13.31 16.24
C GLU A 209 -0.57 12.97 14.78
N VAL A 210 -1.39 12.12 14.18
CA VAL A 210 -1.19 11.63 12.82
C VAL A 210 -2.45 11.75 11.97
N ARG A 211 -2.26 12.04 10.69
CA ARG A 211 -3.26 11.83 9.64
C ARG A 211 -2.83 10.63 8.79
N ILE A 212 -3.69 9.63 8.71
CA ILE A 212 -3.42 8.38 7.99
C ILE A 212 -4.38 8.28 6.83
N VAL A 213 -3.86 8.10 5.63
CA VAL A 213 -4.64 7.57 4.51
C VAL A 213 -4.37 6.08 4.44
N GLY A 214 -5.40 5.27 4.62
CA GLY A 214 -5.24 3.83 4.72
C GLY A 214 -6.49 3.04 4.40
N VAL A 215 -6.30 1.73 4.31
CA VAL A 215 -7.36 0.77 4.01
C VAL A 215 -7.63 -0.07 5.26
N PRO A 216 -8.81 0.05 5.90
CA PRO A 216 -9.22 -0.85 6.94
C PRO A 216 -9.35 -2.28 6.39
N ARG A 217 -8.68 -3.22 7.05
CA ARG A 217 -8.65 -4.65 6.73
C ARG A 217 -9.12 -5.45 7.94
N ALA A 218 -9.62 -6.64 7.67
CA ALA A 218 -9.92 -7.62 8.71
C ALA A 218 -8.89 -8.75 8.63
N SER A 219 -8.39 -9.20 9.77
CA SER A 219 -7.64 -10.45 9.91
C SER A 219 -8.48 -11.45 10.70
N ARG A 220 -8.53 -12.68 10.22
CA ARG A 220 -9.30 -13.76 10.86
C ARG A 220 -8.34 -14.75 11.50
N ALA A 221 -8.58 -15.15 12.74
CA ALA A 221 -7.94 -16.33 13.32
C ALA A 221 -8.51 -17.60 12.66
N ASP A 222 -7.67 -18.62 12.46
CA ASP A 222 -8.01 -19.80 11.65
C ASP A 222 -9.35 -20.48 12.06
N ASP A 223 -9.72 -20.41 13.34
CA ASP A 223 -10.91 -21.05 13.92
C ASP A 223 -12.08 -20.09 14.27
N SER A 224 -12.01 -18.81 13.90
CA SER A 224 -13.07 -17.83 14.21
C SER A 224 -13.72 -17.27 12.95
N ALA A 225 -15.02 -17.00 13.00
CA ALA A 225 -15.73 -16.21 11.98
C ALA A 225 -15.69 -14.69 12.26
N VAL A 226 -15.31 -14.33 13.48
CA VAL A 226 -15.08 -12.94 13.91
C VAL A 226 -13.59 -12.65 13.79
N GLY A 227 -13.25 -11.55 13.13
CA GLY A 227 -11.88 -11.10 12.93
C GLY A 227 -11.63 -9.73 13.55
N ASP A 228 -10.36 -9.42 13.75
CA ASP A 228 -9.89 -8.13 14.25
C ASP A 228 -9.64 -7.18 13.08
N MET A 229 -9.91 -5.89 13.30
CA MET A 229 -9.65 -4.85 12.32
C MET A 229 -8.25 -4.27 12.51
N TRP A 230 -7.61 -3.93 11.40
CA TRP A 230 -6.35 -3.19 11.36
C TRP A 230 -6.32 -2.30 10.12
N VAL A 231 -5.43 -1.33 10.06
CA VAL A 231 -5.30 -0.40 8.92
C VAL A 231 -4.00 -0.67 8.17
N GLU A 232 -4.12 -0.91 6.86
CA GLU A 232 -2.99 -0.91 5.94
C GLU A 232 -2.72 0.52 5.49
N SER A 233 -1.58 1.10 5.88
CA SER A 233 -1.27 2.49 5.52
C SER A 233 -0.91 2.62 4.03
N VAL A 234 -1.50 3.63 3.39
CA VAL A 234 -1.11 4.08 2.05
C VAL A 234 -0.21 5.30 2.17
N SER A 235 -0.58 6.27 3.00
CA SER A 235 0.28 7.40 3.39
C SER A 235 0.01 7.78 4.85
N MET A 236 0.93 8.53 5.44
CA MET A 236 0.79 9.08 6.77
C MET A 236 1.54 10.40 6.88
N GLU A 237 0.95 11.35 7.59
CA GLU A 237 1.56 12.62 7.97
C GLU A 237 1.57 12.72 9.50
N CYS A 238 2.73 13.03 10.09
CA CYS A 238 2.83 13.43 11.49
C CYS A 238 2.49 14.92 11.60
N LEU A 239 1.46 15.24 12.38
CA LEU A 239 0.96 16.59 12.59
C LEU A 239 1.65 17.25 13.79
N THR A 240 2.24 16.47 14.69
CA THR A 240 3.03 16.99 15.81
C THR A 240 4.36 17.52 15.29
N GLY A 241 4.62 18.80 15.52
CA GLY A 241 5.87 19.45 15.08
C GLY A 241 5.86 19.98 13.64
N ALA A 242 4.72 19.92 12.94
CA ALA A 242 4.50 20.75 11.75
C ALA A 242 4.32 22.21 12.20
N ASP A 243 5.40 22.99 12.17
CA ASP A 243 5.35 24.44 12.43
C ASP A 243 4.36 25.07 11.40
N PRO A 244 3.40 25.90 11.84
CA PRO A 244 2.33 26.44 10.99
C PRO A 244 2.80 27.39 9.88
#